data_AF-A0A7G6RN27-F1
#
_entry.id   AF-A0A7G6RN27-F1
#
_cell.length_a   1.000
_cell.length_b   1.000
_cell.length_c   1.000
_cell.angle_alpha   90.00
_cell.angle_beta   90.00
_cell.angle_gamma   90.00
#
_symmetry.space_group_name_H-M   'P 1'
#
loop_
_entity.id
_entity.type
_entity.pdbx_description
1 polymer ?
#
loop_
_entity_poly.entity_id
_entity_poly.type
_entity_poly.pdbx_seq_one_letter_code
_entity_poly.pdbx_strand_id
1 'polypeptide(L)'
;MCGDKPEVEIESLSEPLVVVSWGDDKPFKLIGRGFSKKTIDAFVCTNKHGNDVVPKIKVTIDPNATSTDGFLSVIAHAEPGADTEKVFWVAVKLNGMFQDAQEGLKVI
;
A
#
# COMPACT_ATOMS: atom_id res chain seq x y z
N MET A 1 -18.04 8.96 22.35
CA MET A 1 -17.13 8.01 21.68
C MET A 1 -16.22 8.85 20.81
N CYS A 2 -14.93 8.93 21.14
CA CYS A 2 -13.96 9.69 20.34
C CYS A 2 -13.78 8.91 19.05
N GLY A 3 -14.39 9.39 17.96
CA GLY A 3 -14.16 8.84 16.63
C GLY A 3 -12.80 9.31 16.19
N ASP A 4 -11.77 8.54 16.53
CA ASP A 4 -10.41 8.82 16.07
C ASP A 4 -10.40 8.67 14.56
N LYS A 5 -10.38 9.81 13.87
CA LYS A 5 -10.18 9.86 12.43
C LYS A 5 -8.80 9.28 12.15
N PRO A 6 -8.65 8.49 11.07
CA PRO A 6 -7.34 7.98 10.68
C PRO A 6 -6.37 9.16 10.48
N GLU A 7 -5.16 9.03 11.01
CA GLU A 7 -4.13 10.06 10.88
C GLU A 7 -3.46 10.05 9.50
N VAL A 8 -3.56 8.91 8.81
CA VAL A 8 -3.06 8.68 7.45
C VAL A 8 -4.23 8.19 6.61
N GLU A 9 -4.43 8.80 5.45
CA GLU A 9 -5.49 8.42 4.52
C GLU A 9 -4.89 8.26 3.12
N ILE A 10 -5.35 7.24 2.39
CA ILE A 10 -5.00 7.01 1.00
C ILE A 10 -6.20 7.43 0.16
N GLU A 11 -6.04 8.50 -0.60
CA GLU A 11 -7.08 8.98 -1.52
C GLU A 11 -7.03 8.24 -2.86
N SER A 12 -5.83 7.89 -3.33
CA SER A 12 -5.64 7.17 -4.59
C SER A 12 -4.23 6.56 -4.69
N LEU A 13 -4.05 5.70 -5.68
CA LEU A 13 -2.73 5.28 -6.15
C LEU A 13 -2.30 6.18 -7.32
N SER A 14 -0.99 6.31 -7.57
CA SER A 14 -0.50 7.08 -8.73
C SER A 14 -0.95 6.55 -10.08
N GLU A 15 -1.35 5.27 -10.13
CA GLU A 15 -1.90 4.59 -11.29
C GLU A 15 -3.26 4.01 -10.90
N PRO A 16 -4.32 4.12 -11.73
CA PRO A 16 -5.63 3.55 -11.41
C PRO A 16 -5.60 2.03 -11.13
N LEU A 17 -4.64 1.34 -11.75
CA LEU A 17 -4.35 -0.07 -11.51
C LEU A 17 -2.84 -0.28 -11.63
N VAL A 18 -2.20 -0.60 -10.51
CA VAL A 18 -0.79 -0.97 -10.42
C VAL A 18 -0.65 -2.44 -10.80
N VAL A 19 -0.03 -2.70 -11.95
CA VAL A 19 0.22 -4.05 -12.45
C VAL A 19 1.65 -4.47 -12.11
N VAL A 20 1.79 -5.61 -11.42
CA VAL A 20 3.07 -6.14 -10.93
C VAL A 20 3.28 -7.53 -11.52
N SER A 21 4.35 -7.75 -12.25
CA SER A 21 4.72 -9.09 -12.72
C SER A 21 5.39 -9.89 -11.61
N TRP A 22 5.28 -11.21 -11.63
CA TRP A 22 6.09 -12.05 -10.73
C TRP A 22 7.58 -11.80 -10.88
N GLY A 23 8.26 -11.60 -9.75
CA GLY A 23 9.71 -11.44 -9.69
C GLY A 23 10.21 -10.03 -10.05
N ASP A 24 9.33 -9.14 -10.50
CA ASP A 24 9.68 -7.76 -10.86
C ASP A 24 9.28 -6.77 -9.76
N ASP A 25 10.09 -5.72 -9.62
CA ASP A 25 9.79 -4.57 -8.77
C ASP A 25 9.00 -3.52 -9.57
N LYS A 26 7.86 -3.09 -9.03
CA LYS A 26 7.03 -2.04 -9.60
C LYS A 26 6.96 -0.85 -8.63
N PRO A 27 7.67 0.26 -8.91
CA PRO A 27 7.52 1.49 -8.14
C PRO A 27 6.18 2.18 -8.47
N PHE A 28 5.54 2.75 -7.45
CA PHE A 28 4.33 3.57 -7.55
C PHE A 28 4.22 4.49 -6.33
N LYS A 29 3.15 5.29 -6.24
CA LYS A 29 2.90 6.16 -5.08
C LYS A 29 1.51 5.93 -4.49
N LEU A 30 1.43 6.04 -3.17
CA LEU A 30 0.19 6.28 -2.46
C LEU A 30 -0.01 7.79 -2.38
N ILE A 31 -1.15 8.28 -2.85
CA ILE A 31 -1.52 9.70 -2.84
C ILE A 31 -2.58 9.90 -1.76
N GLY A 32 -2.44 10.94 -0.96
CA GLY A 32 -3.31 11.17 0.19
C GLY A 32 -2.69 12.14 1.18
N ARG A 33 -2.79 11.84 2.47
CA ARG A 33 -2.31 12.74 3.53
C ARG A 33 -1.77 11.99 4.74
N GLY A 34 -0.94 12.67 5.55
CA GLY A 34 -0.40 12.12 6.78
C GLY A 34 0.82 11.21 6.57
N PHE A 35 1.44 11.22 5.39
CA PHE A 35 2.59 10.36 5.11
C PHE A 35 3.91 10.84 5.74
N SER A 36 3.94 12.01 6.37
CA SER A 36 5.13 12.55 7.05
C SER A 36 5.36 12.00 8.47
N LYS A 37 4.56 11.02 8.92
CA LYS A 37 4.57 10.49 10.28
C LYS A 37 5.75 9.52 10.52
N LYS A 38 6.15 9.38 11.79
CA LYS A 38 7.42 8.75 12.20
C LYS A 38 7.60 7.27 11.83
N THR A 39 6.53 6.49 11.74
CA THR A 39 6.63 5.05 11.42
C THR A 39 5.43 4.61 10.63
N ILE A 40 5.57 4.66 9.31
CA ILE A 40 4.57 4.16 8.37
C ILE A 40 5.09 2.86 7.78
N ASP A 41 4.21 1.87 7.68
CA ASP A 41 4.46 0.63 6.95
C ASP A 41 3.38 0.48 5.88
N ALA A 42 3.74 -0.04 4.72
CA ALA A 42 2.81 -0.41 3.66
C ALA A 42 2.72 -1.94 3.54
N PHE A 43 1.56 -2.45 3.14
CA PHE A 43 1.35 -3.89 2.95
C PHE A 43 0.19 -4.15 1.98
N VAL A 44 0.04 -5.40 1.55
CA VAL A 44 -1.04 -5.83 0.66
C VAL A 44 -2.03 -6.71 1.41
N CYS A 45 -3.32 -6.52 1.14
CA CYS A 45 -4.40 -7.28 1.72
C CYS A 45 -5.53 -7.52 0.69
N THR A 46 -6.45 -8.42 1.02
CA THR A 46 -7.56 -8.78 0.12
C THR A 46 -8.81 -7.92 0.31
N ASN A 47 -8.82 -7.03 1.31
CA ASN A 47 -9.99 -6.24 1.66
C ASN A 47 -9.63 -4.86 2.22
N LYS A 48 -10.61 -3.95 2.20
CA LYS A 48 -10.48 -2.57 2.69
C LYS A 48 -10.18 -2.41 4.19
N HIS A 49 -10.24 -3.47 4.98
CA HIS A 49 -10.04 -3.42 6.43
C HIS A 49 -8.61 -3.81 6.84
N GLY A 50 -7.77 -4.25 5.90
CA GLY A 50 -6.36 -4.54 6.17
C GLY A 50 -6.11 -5.75 7.08
N ASN A 51 -7.11 -6.60 7.30
CA ASN A 51 -7.02 -7.72 8.25
C ASN A 51 -6.67 -9.08 7.60
N ASP A 52 -6.76 -9.19 6.28
CA ASP A 52 -6.40 -10.38 5.52
C ASP A 52 -5.19 -10.08 4.62
N VAL A 53 -4.00 -10.22 5.19
CA VAL A 53 -2.72 -9.84 4.57
C VAL A 53 -2.28 -10.87 3.53
N VAL A 54 -1.75 -10.40 2.40
CA VAL A 54 -1.24 -11.25 1.32
C VAL A 54 0.30 -11.30 1.38
N PRO A 55 0.91 -12.34 1.99
CA PRO A 55 2.34 -12.36 2.25
C PRO A 55 3.21 -12.50 0.99
N LYS A 56 2.65 -13.04 -0.10
CA LYS A 56 3.35 -13.22 -1.38
C LYS A 56 3.47 -11.93 -2.20
N ILE A 57 2.86 -10.83 -1.74
CA ILE A 57 2.99 -9.52 -2.39
C ILE A 57 3.49 -8.54 -1.34
N LYS A 58 4.71 -8.06 -1.51
CA LYS A 58 5.33 -7.08 -0.60
C LYS A 58 5.15 -5.71 -1.19
N VAL A 59 4.81 -4.74 -0.35
CA VAL A 59 4.90 -3.32 -0.68
C VAL A 59 5.81 -2.71 0.36
N THR A 60 6.93 -2.14 -0.07
CA THR A 60 7.91 -1.50 0.79
C THR A 60 7.99 -0.02 0.48
N ILE A 61 8.30 0.80 1.48
CA ILE A 61 8.60 2.21 1.25
C ILE A 61 9.92 2.28 0.48
N ASP A 62 9.95 3.07 -0.60
CA ASP A 62 11.16 3.28 -1.38
C ASP A 62 12.12 4.21 -0.62
N PRO A 63 13.27 3.72 -0.13
CA PRO A 63 14.22 4.55 0.62
C PRO A 63 14.97 5.54 -0.27
N ASN A 64 14.95 5.34 -1.59
CA ASN A 64 15.68 6.17 -2.55
C ASN A 64 14.80 7.26 -3.17
N ALA A 65 13.49 7.22 -2.93
CA ALA A 65 12.54 8.19 -3.44
C ALA A 65 12.11 9.19 -2.36
N THR A 66 11.89 10.43 -2.79
CA THR A 66 11.28 11.44 -1.92
C THR A 66 9.86 11.01 -1.58
N SER A 67 9.50 11.15 -0.31
CA SER A 67 8.11 11.10 0.16
C SER A 67 7.78 12.44 0.81
N THR A 68 6.52 12.85 0.71
CA THR A 68 6.02 14.09 1.32
C THR A 68 4.80 13.77 2.16
N ASP A 69 4.22 14.75 2.85
CA ASP A 69 2.98 14.50 3.56
C ASP A 69 1.81 14.11 2.62
N GLY A 70 1.87 14.56 1.36
CA GLY A 70 0.83 14.33 0.34
C GLY A 70 0.99 13.05 -0.48
N PHE A 71 2.17 12.40 -0.42
CA PHE A 71 2.39 11.12 -1.09
C PHE A 71 3.52 10.30 -0.47
N LEU A 72 3.36 8.98 -0.50
CA LEU A 72 4.37 8.01 -0.09
C LEU A 72 4.84 7.21 -1.30
N SER A 73 6.14 7.22 -1.59
CA SER A 73 6.74 6.44 -2.66
C SER A 73 7.00 5.01 -2.18
N VAL A 74 6.51 4.02 -2.93
CA VAL A 74 6.54 2.61 -2.54
C VAL A 74 6.91 1.72 -3.73
N ILE A 75 7.42 0.52 -3.43
CA ILE A 75 7.78 -0.50 -4.41
C ILE A 75 6.95 -1.75 -4.09
N ALA A 76 6.18 -2.22 -5.08
CA ALA A 76 5.53 -3.52 -5.01
C ALA A 76 6.42 -4.61 -5.61
N HIS A 77 6.46 -5.76 -4.96
CA HIS A 77 7.13 -6.96 -5.45
C HIS A 77 6.22 -8.17 -5.24
N ALA A 78 5.95 -8.93 -6.30
CA ALA A 78 5.14 -10.15 -6.23
C ALA A 78 6.04 -11.39 -6.33
N GLU A 79 5.96 -12.26 -5.33
CA GLU A 79 6.66 -13.54 -5.34
C GLU A 79 5.98 -14.54 -6.30
N PRO A 80 6.73 -15.49 -6.89
CA PRO A 80 6.16 -16.54 -7.74
C PRO A 80 5.00 -17.29 -7.07
N GLY A 81 3.90 -17.43 -7.80
CA GLY A 81 2.68 -18.06 -7.31
C GLY A 81 1.82 -17.19 -6.38
N ALA A 82 2.01 -15.86 -6.40
CA ALA A 82 0.99 -14.91 -5.93
C ALA A 82 -0.27 -15.00 -6.82
N ASP A 83 -1.45 -14.82 -6.23
CA ASP A 83 -2.74 -14.92 -6.93
C ASP A 83 -2.88 -13.79 -7.98
N THR A 84 -3.17 -14.15 -9.24
CA THR A 84 -3.25 -13.25 -10.40
C THR A 84 -4.69 -12.96 -10.83
N GLU A 85 -5.68 -13.62 -10.22
CA GLU A 85 -7.09 -13.52 -10.62
C GLU A 85 -7.83 -12.38 -9.93
N LYS A 86 -7.19 -11.69 -8.98
CA LYS A 86 -7.82 -10.67 -8.13
C LYS A 86 -7.10 -9.34 -8.18
N VAL A 87 -7.83 -8.31 -7.75
CA VAL A 87 -7.27 -7.00 -7.42
C VAL A 87 -7.16 -6.93 -5.89
N PHE A 88 -6.01 -6.49 -5.42
CA PHE A 88 -5.68 -6.35 -4.02
C PHE A 88 -5.74 -4.89 -3.57
N TRP A 89 -5.77 -4.75 -2.25
CA TRP A 89 -5.76 -3.49 -1.53
C TRP A 89 -4.35 -3.23 -1.00
N VAL A 90 -3.82 -2.04 -1.27
CA VAL A 90 -2.60 -1.55 -0.65
C VAL A 90 -2.99 -0.75 0.58
N ALA A 91 -2.50 -1.19 1.73
CA ALA A 91 -2.86 -0.66 3.02
C ALA A 91 -1.65 -0.07 3.74
N VAL A 92 -1.91 0.84 4.68
CA VAL A 92 -0.88 1.46 5.52
C VAL A 92 -1.17 1.30 7.00
N LYS A 93 -0.09 1.16 7.77
CA LYS A 93 -0.09 1.24 9.23
C LYS A 93 0.68 2.47 9.68
N LEU A 94 0.22 3.08 10.76
CA LEU A 94 0.95 4.09 11.51
C LEU A 94 1.25 3.53 12.90
N ASN A 95 2.53 3.45 13.28
CA ASN A 95 2.97 2.87 14.55
C ASN A 95 2.36 1.46 14.79
N GLY A 96 2.30 0.64 13.75
CA GLY A 96 1.72 -0.71 13.79
C GLY A 96 0.18 -0.79 13.76
N MET A 97 -0.53 0.34 13.83
CA MET A 97 -1.99 0.39 13.77
C MET A 97 -2.48 0.66 12.35
N PHE A 98 -3.43 -0.14 11.87
CA PHE A 98 -4.08 0.07 10.58
C PHE A 98 -4.69 1.48 10.50
N GLN A 99 -4.49 2.17 9.37
CA GLN A 99 -5.06 3.48 9.13
C GLN A 99 -6.05 3.45 7.97
N ASP A 100 -5.59 2.98 6.80
CA ASP A 100 -6.38 3.02 5.58
C ASP A 100 -5.90 2.01 4.53
N ALA A 101 -6.73 1.74 3.53
CA ALA A 101 -6.43 0.86 2.42
C ALA A 101 -7.10 1.33 1.11
N GLN A 102 -6.37 1.21 0.01
CA GLN A 102 -6.87 1.55 -1.32
C GLN A 102 -6.73 0.37 -2.28
N GLU A 103 -7.83 0.02 -2.95
CA GLU A 103 -7.84 -0.99 -4.01
C GLU A 103 -7.08 -0.49 -5.24
N GLY A 104 -6.39 -1.41 -5.91
CA GLY A 104 -5.80 -1.12 -7.22
C GLY A 104 -4.47 -1.80 -7.51
N LEU A 105 -4.11 -2.90 -6.85
CA LEU A 105 -2.91 -3.67 -7.18
C LEU A 105 -3.29 -5.01 -7.81
N LYS A 106 -2.74 -5.36 -8.97
CA LYS A 106 -2.96 -6.65 -9.64
C LYS A 106 -1.64 -7.31 -10.01
N VAL A 107 -1.56 -8.62 -9.82
CA VAL A 107 -0.41 -9.43 -10.23
C VAL A 107 -0.68 -10.08 -11.59
N ILE A 108 0.33 -10.14 -12.46
CA ILE A 108 0.28 -10.81 -13.77
C ILE A 108 1.42 -11.80 -13.99
#